data_AF-A0A7S0H2T3-F1
#
_entry.id   AF-A0A7S0H2T3-F1
#
_cell.length_a   1.000
_cell.length_b   1.000
_cell.length_c   1.000
_cell.angle_alpha   90.00
_cell.angle_beta   90.00
_cell.angle_gamma   90.00
#
_symmetry.space_group_name_H-M   'P 1'
#
loop_
_entity.id
_entity.type
_entity.pdbx_description
1 polymer ?
#
loop_
_entity_poly.entity_id
_entity_poly.type
_entity_poly.pdbx_seq_one_letter_code
_entity_poly.pdbx_strand_id
1 'polypeptide(L)'
;SVCHSEWMSAIPTFDAVELYSSDLALCKPPHYLNDNLVGFAFEYFQQKLFPEENFLFLHPGAAFVIGIEDDPEDLMDILKARGVSTDKKLIFFPVNNATNNVHMMSSKTGQGSHWSLLVYDSASATFYHFDSYGGCNYRNATRLARKLEATLPTTVPSSSKDQTSDSKCKPKGSHTHRSKRQPVVEAKSPQQTNGYHCADYLLSTARALAQTATEGIAVKDSGKQLHEHVPKAASQLRGDLLKWIKAIEEEMSKKS
;
A
#
# COMPACT_ATOMS: atom_id res chain seq x y z
N SER A 1 4.71 -15.73 -38.42
CA SER A 1 3.64 -16.05 -37.47
C SER A 1 4.28 -16.24 -36.10
N VAL A 2 4.20 -15.24 -35.22
CA VAL A 2 4.65 -15.41 -33.84
C VAL A 2 3.51 -16.14 -33.10
N CYS A 3 3.83 -17.30 -32.56
CA CYS A 3 2.87 -18.18 -31.91
C CYS A 3 2.28 -17.49 -30.68
N HIS A 4 0.94 -17.43 -30.58
CA HIS A 4 0.23 -16.87 -29.41
C HIS A 4 0.48 -17.64 -28.11
N SER A 5 1.21 -18.77 -28.14
CA SER A 5 1.46 -19.65 -27.00
C SER A 5 2.59 -19.20 -26.07
N GLU A 6 3.51 -18.31 -26.48
CA GLU A 6 4.65 -17.90 -25.64
C GLU A 6 4.29 -16.84 -24.59
N TRP A 7 3.17 -16.13 -24.76
CA TRP A 7 2.72 -15.08 -23.83
C TRP A 7 1.94 -15.64 -22.63
N MET A 8 1.63 -16.93 -22.62
CA MET A 8 0.82 -17.61 -21.62
C MET A 8 1.60 -18.68 -20.83
N SER A 9 2.93 -18.63 -20.83
CA SER A 9 3.68 -19.48 -19.89
C SER A 9 3.50 -18.89 -18.50
N ALA A 10 2.68 -19.56 -17.67
CA ALA A 10 2.62 -19.26 -16.25
C ALA A 10 4.02 -19.44 -15.64
N ILE A 11 4.44 -18.45 -14.87
CA ILE A 11 5.63 -18.46 -14.00
C ILE A 11 5.16 -19.02 -12.64
N PRO A 12 6.05 -19.58 -11.79
CA PRO A 12 5.68 -20.17 -10.50
C PRO A 12 4.66 -19.36 -9.70
N THR A 13 3.66 -20.07 -9.20
CA THR A 13 2.71 -19.61 -8.20
C THR A 13 3.44 -19.50 -6.85
N PHE A 14 3.68 -18.28 -6.37
CA PHE A 14 4.19 -18.06 -5.02
C PHE A 14 3.01 -17.85 -4.08
N ASP A 15 2.61 -18.95 -3.43
CA ASP A 15 1.43 -19.05 -2.58
C ASP A 15 0.14 -18.59 -3.28
N ALA A 16 -0.38 -17.40 -2.96
CA ALA A 16 -1.60 -16.86 -3.55
C ALA A 16 -1.38 -16.06 -4.85
N VAL A 17 -0.13 -15.87 -5.30
CA VAL A 17 0.19 -15.02 -6.45
C VAL A 17 0.69 -15.84 -7.63
N GLU A 18 -0.05 -15.78 -8.74
CA GLU A 18 0.37 -16.29 -10.04
C GLU A 18 0.96 -15.15 -10.88
N LEU A 19 2.15 -15.37 -11.41
CA LEU A 19 2.80 -14.42 -12.31
C LEU A 19 2.81 -14.97 -13.74
N TYR A 20 2.73 -14.06 -14.70
CA TYR A 20 2.82 -14.36 -16.13
C TYR A 20 3.97 -13.57 -16.75
N SER A 21 4.45 -14.03 -17.90
CA SER A 21 5.47 -13.30 -18.69
C SER A 21 5.06 -11.83 -18.96
N SER A 22 3.76 -11.56 -19.10
CA SER A 22 3.22 -10.20 -19.24
C SER A 22 3.42 -9.33 -17.99
N ASP A 23 3.38 -9.91 -16.79
CA ASP A 23 3.66 -9.18 -15.55
C ASP A 23 5.14 -8.79 -15.51
N LEU A 24 6.04 -9.74 -15.77
CA LEU A 24 7.49 -9.47 -15.76
C LEU A 24 7.89 -8.42 -16.80
N ALA A 25 7.18 -8.32 -17.92
CA ALA A 25 7.41 -7.27 -18.91
C ALA A 25 7.21 -5.85 -18.32
N LEU A 26 6.33 -5.68 -17.32
CA LEU A 26 6.10 -4.40 -16.64
C LEU A 26 7.26 -3.96 -15.75
N CYS A 27 8.18 -4.86 -15.38
CA CYS A 27 9.40 -4.51 -14.68
C CYS A 27 10.38 -3.68 -15.55
N LYS A 28 10.14 -3.56 -16.86
CA LYS A 28 10.89 -2.63 -17.73
C LYS A 28 10.24 -1.24 -17.72
N PRO A 29 10.97 -0.17 -17.38
CA PRO A 29 10.46 1.20 -17.54
C PRO A 29 10.03 1.48 -18.99
N PRO A 30 9.03 2.35 -19.23
CA PRO A 30 8.29 3.19 -18.28
C PRO A 30 6.92 2.61 -17.88
N HIS A 31 6.81 1.30 -17.66
CA HIS A 31 5.52 0.66 -17.33
C HIS A 31 5.16 0.79 -15.84
N TYR A 32 3.86 0.78 -15.53
CA TYR A 32 3.36 0.70 -14.15
C TYR A 32 3.42 -0.75 -13.68
N LEU A 33 3.83 -0.97 -12.43
CA LEU A 33 3.65 -2.27 -11.80
C LEU A 33 2.16 -2.46 -11.48
N ASN A 34 1.66 -3.66 -11.73
CA ASN A 34 0.28 -4.05 -11.47
C ASN A 34 0.12 -4.73 -10.10
N ASP A 35 -1.12 -5.08 -9.78
CA ASP A 35 -1.51 -5.74 -8.54
C ASP A 35 -0.73 -7.04 -8.29
N ASN A 36 -0.49 -7.85 -9.33
CA ASN A 36 0.25 -9.11 -9.22
C ASN A 36 1.70 -8.89 -8.75
N LEU A 37 2.40 -7.89 -9.31
CA LEU A 37 3.78 -7.60 -8.93
C LEU A 37 3.87 -6.98 -7.53
N VAL A 38 2.94 -6.10 -7.17
CA VAL A 38 2.86 -5.53 -5.81
C VAL A 38 2.52 -6.63 -4.80
N GLY A 39 1.56 -7.49 -5.14
CA GLY A 39 1.16 -8.66 -4.35
C GLY A 39 2.31 -9.63 -4.14
N PHE A 40 3.01 -10.02 -5.21
CA PHE A 40 4.19 -10.87 -5.14
C PHE A 40 5.26 -10.27 -4.22
N ALA A 41 5.54 -8.98 -4.34
CA ALA A 41 6.55 -8.31 -3.52
C ALA A 41 6.18 -8.36 -2.03
N PHE A 42 4.92 -8.10 -1.70
CA PHE A 42 4.43 -8.16 -0.32
C PHE A 42 4.43 -9.58 0.24
N GLU A 43 4.10 -10.58 -0.57
CA GLU A 43 4.22 -11.98 -0.19
C GLU A 43 5.69 -12.36 0.06
N TYR A 44 6.60 -11.91 -0.82
CA TYR A 44 8.03 -12.10 -0.65
C TYR A 44 8.55 -11.41 0.63
N PHE A 45 8.04 -10.21 0.94
CA PHE A 45 8.36 -9.52 2.19
C PHE A 45 7.90 -10.33 3.39
N GLN A 46 6.65 -10.81 3.39
CA GLN A 46 6.06 -11.58 4.47
C GLN A 46 6.80 -12.90 4.71
N GLN A 47 7.18 -13.62 3.66
CA GLN A 47 7.73 -14.97 3.80
C GLN A 47 9.25 -15.04 3.84
N LYS A 48 9.95 -14.14 3.14
CA LYS A 48 11.40 -14.23 2.92
C LYS A 48 12.20 -13.16 3.62
N LEU A 49 11.72 -11.91 3.64
CA LEU A 49 12.47 -10.80 4.23
C LEU A 49 12.12 -10.56 5.70
N PHE A 50 10.85 -10.70 6.06
CA PHE A 50 10.32 -10.43 7.39
C PHE A 50 9.40 -11.57 7.86
N PRO A 51 9.93 -12.80 8.02
CA PRO A 51 9.13 -13.99 8.38
C PRO A 51 8.56 -13.95 9.81
N GLU A 52 8.88 -12.92 10.58
CA GLU A 52 8.34 -12.72 11.93
C GLU A 52 6.84 -12.38 11.87
N GLU A 53 6.04 -12.97 12.77
CA GLU A 53 4.59 -12.74 12.84
C GLU A 53 4.18 -11.32 13.29
N ASN A 54 5.16 -10.43 13.48
CA ASN A 54 4.96 -9.05 13.90
C ASN A 54 4.51 -8.12 12.76
N PHE A 55 4.66 -8.53 11.51
CA PHE A 55 4.30 -7.71 10.36
C PHE A 55 3.22 -8.40 9.52
N LEU A 56 2.35 -7.59 8.94
CA LEU A 56 1.33 -8.06 8.02
C LEU A 56 1.32 -7.19 6.75
N PHE A 57 1.63 -7.81 5.60
CA PHE A 57 1.59 -7.16 4.29
C PHE A 57 0.33 -7.60 3.51
N LEU A 58 -0.64 -6.70 3.30
CA LEU A 58 -1.90 -7.04 2.61
C LEU A 58 -1.74 -7.05 1.10
N HIS A 59 -2.18 -8.12 0.45
CA HIS A 59 -2.30 -8.16 -1.01
C HIS A 59 -3.18 -7.02 -1.55
N PRO A 60 -2.87 -6.39 -2.69
CA PRO A 60 -3.69 -5.32 -3.29
C PRO A 60 -5.17 -5.64 -3.40
N GLY A 61 -5.51 -6.85 -3.89
CA GLY A 61 -6.89 -7.32 -3.95
C GLY A 61 -7.60 -7.37 -2.59
N ALA A 62 -6.91 -7.75 -1.51
CA ALA A 62 -7.48 -7.76 -0.18
C ALA A 62 -7.74 -6.34 0.35
N ALA A 63 -6.78 -5.42 0.15
CA ALA A 63 -6.95 -4.02 0.52
C ALA A 63 -8.08 -3.34 -0.28
N PHE A 64 -8.24 -3.70 -1.56
CA PHE A 64 -9.35 -3.23 -2.38
C PHE A 64 -10.70 -3.73 -1.85
N VAL A 65 -10.84 -5.02 -1.58
CA VAL A 65 -12.07 -5.63 -1.02
C VAL A 65 -12.44 -4.97 0.30
N ILE A 66 -11.50 -4.84 1.24
CA ILE A 66 -11.72 -4.12 2.51
C ILE A 66 -12.20 -2.69 2.24
N GLY A 67 -11.62 -2.02 1.25
CA GLY A 67 -11.98 -0.65 0.88
C GLY A 67 -13.40 -0.49 0.33
N ILE A 68 -14.00 -1.54 -0.24
CA ILE A 68 -15.32 -1.50 -0.88
C ILE A 68 -16.41 -2.23 -0.11
N GLU A 69 -16.07 -3.12 0.83
CA GLU A 69 -17.06 -3.85 1.64
C GLU A 69 -17.77 -2.93 2.63
N ASP A 70 -19.09 -2.86 2.54
CA ASP A 70 -19.92 -1.93 3.31
C ASP A 70 -20.75 -2.66 4.38
N ASP A 71 -20.90 -3.98 4.31
CA ASP A 71 -21.51 -4.76 5.37
C ASP A 71 -20.52 -4.95 6.55
N PRO A 72 -20.86 -4.55 7.79
CA PRO A 72 -19.95 -4.64 8.92
C PRO A 72 -19.59 -6.06 9.36
N GLU A 73 -20.50 -7.03 9.19
CA GLU A 73 -20.27 -8.43 9.58
C GLU A 73 -19.32 -9.08 8.58
N ASP A 74 -19.60 -8.93 7.28
CA ASP A 74 -18.73 -9.43 6.20
C ASP A 74 -17.34 -8.78 6.26
N LEU A 75 -17.28 -7.46 6.48
CA LEU A 75 -16.00 -6.75 6.67
C LEU A 75 -15.21 -7.34 7.84
N MET A 76 -15.87 -7.61 8.97
CA MET A 76 -15.20 -8.18 10.13
C MET A 76 -14.63 -9.57 9.83
N ASP A 77 -15.36 -10.40 9.10
CA ASP A 77 -14.92 -11.74 8.71
C ASP A 77 -13.78 -11.70 7.69
N ILE A 78 -13.81 -10.76 6.73
CA ILE A 78 -12.69 -10.49 5.82
C ILE A 78 -11.43 -10.09 6.60
N LEU A 79 -11.56 -9.17 7.56
CA LEU A 79 -10.41 -8.72 8.36
C LEU A 79 -9.80 -9.85 9.19
N LYS A 80 -10.64 -10.67 9.84
CA LYS A 80 -10.19 -11.86 10.58
C LYS A 80 -9.50 -12.87 9.68
N ALA A 81 -10.10 -13.20 8.53
CA ALA A 81 -9.54 -14.14 7.57
C ALA A 81 -8.18 -13.69 7.02
N ARG A 82 -7.91 -12.38 7.01
CA ARG A 82 -6.62 -11.79 6.59
C ARG A 82 -5.66 -11.54 7.74
N GLY A 83 -5.98 -11.95 8.97
CA GLY A 83 -5.12 -11.78 10.14
C GLY A 83 -4.93 -10.32 10.58
N VAL A 84 -5.84 -9.43 10.19
CA VAL A 84 -5.78 -8.01 10.57
C VAL A 84 -6.16 -7.86 12.04
N SER A 85 -5.17 -7.57 12.88
CA SER A 85 -5.37 -7.38 14.31
C SER A 85 -4.26 -6.55 14.95
N THR A 86 -4.51 -6.05 16.17
CA THR A 86 -3.60 -5.17 16.91
C THR A 86 -2.37 -5.87 17.51
N ASP A 87 -2.28 -7.19 17.42
CA ASP A 87 -1.10 -8.00 17.77
C ASP A 87 0.07 -7.78 16.80
N LYS A 88 -0.22 -7.38 15.55
CA LYS A 88 0.78 -7.02 14.56
C LYS A 88 1.41 -5.68 14.94
N LYS A 89 2.73 -5.60 14.92
CA LYS A 89 3.51 -4.37 15.12
C LYS A 89 3.15 -3.35 14.04
N LEU A 90 3.30 -3.73 12.77
CA LEU A 90 2.90 -2.91 11.62
C LEU A 90 2.02 -3.70 10.65
N ILE A 91 0.99 -3.04 10.12
CA ILE A 91 0.16 -3.58 9.05
C ILE A 91 0.23 -2.66 7.84
N PHE A 92 0.60 -3.22 6.70
CA PHE A 92 0.85 -2.50 5.46
C PHE A 92 -0.29 -2.74 4.46
N PHE A 93 -1.00 -1.67 4.12
CA PHE A 93 -2.09 -1.67 3.15
C PHE A 93 -1.65 -0.92 1.89
N PRO A 94 -1.53 -1.59 0.73
CA PRO A 94 -1.35 -0.88 -0.54
C PRO A 94 -2.65 -0.16 -0.89
N VAL A 95 -2.55 1.12 -1.25
CA VAL A 95 -3.68 1.97 -1.62
C VAL A 95 -3.58 2.33 -3.09
N ASN A 96 -4.69 2.13 -3.80
CA ASN A 96 -4.87 2.54 -5.19
C ASN A 96 -6.07 3.49 -5.32
N ASN A 97 -6.02 4.45 -6.25
CA ASN A 97 -7.16 5.30 -6.58
C ASN A 97 -8.17 4.69 -7.57
N ALA A 98 -8.09 3.39 -7.83
CA ALA A 98 -9.10 2.66 -8.59
C ALA A 98 -10.51 2.90 -8.03
N THR A 99 -11.48 3.05 -8.92
CA THR A 99 -12.87 3.30 -8.56
C THR A 99 -13.66 2.00 -8.52
N ASN A 100 -14.60 1.90 -7.59
CA ASN A 100 -15.59 0.81 -7.55
C ASN A 100 -16.85 1.14 -8.37
N ASN A 101 -16.90 2.30 -9.03
CA ASN A 101 -18.01 2.64 -9.91
C ASN A 101 -17.94 1.77 -11.18
N VAL A 102 -18.86 0.81 -11.28
CA VAL A 102 -18.98 -0.14 -12.40
C VAL A 102 -19.03 0.57 -13.76
N HIS A 103 -19.65 1.73 -13.84
CA HIS A 103 -19.73 2.50 -15.09
C HIS A 103 -18.41 3.15 -15.50
N MET A 104 -17.49 3.35 -14.55
CA MET A 104 -16.18 3.95 -14.80
C MET A 104 -15.06 2.91 -14.92
N MET A 105 -15.26 1.68 -14.47
CA MET A 105 -14.24 0.62 -14.43
C MET A 105 -13.73 0.22 -15.83
N SER A 106 -14.55 0.37 -16.86
CA SER A 106 -14.16 0.15 -18.26
C SER A 106 -13.36 1.31 -18.87
N SER A 107 -13.23 2.42 -18.16
CA SER A 107 -12.47 3.59 -18.61
C SER A 107 -11.08 3.65 -17.97
N LYS A 108 -10.13 4.30 -18.66
CA LYS A 108 -8.77 4.52 -18.13
C LYS A 108 -8.75 5.24 -16.77
N THR A 109 -9.78 6.02 -16.46
CA THR A 109 -9.88 6.72 -15.18
C THR A 109 -10.40 5.84 -14.04
N GLY A 110 -11.02 4.70 -14.35
CA GLY A 110 -11.54 3.78 -13.34
C GLY A 110 -10.59 2.68 -12.90
N GLN A 111 -9.59 2.33 -13.72
CA GLN A 111 -8.63 1.25 -13.44
C GLN A 111 -7.65 1.56 -12.31
N GLY A 112 -7.60 2.81 -11.84
CA GLY A 112 -6.55 3.26 -10.95
C GLY A 112 -5.30 3.67 -11.71
N SER A 113 -4.56 4.61 -11.15
CA SER A 113 -3.43 5.30 -11.80
C SER A 113 -2.28 5.58 -10.86
N HIS A 114 -2.47 5.40 -9.55
CA HIS A 114 -1.48 5.77 -8.56
C HIS A 114 -1.51 4.86 -7.34
N TRP A 115 -0.33 4.38 -6.96
CA TRP A 115 -0.07 3.59 -5.77
C TRP A 115 0.46 4.45 -4.63
N SER A 116 -0.04 4.22 -3.42
CA SER A 116 0.51 4.76 -2.18
C SER A 116 0.37 3.73 -1.06
N LEU A 117 0.93 4.02 0.12
CA LEU A 117 0.96 3.08 1.23
C LEU A 117 0.23 3.64 2.44
N LEU A 118 -0.68 2.88 3.03
CA LEU A 118 -1.24 3.14 4.35
C LEU A 118 -0.64 2.13 5.34
N VAL A 119 -0.12 2.61 6.47
CA VAL A 119 0.49 1.77 7.50
C VAL A 119 -0.21 2.02 8.83
N TYR A 120 -0.68 0.95 9.48
CA TYR A 120 -1.09 1.01 10.87
C TYR A 120 0.08 0.64 11.77
N ASP A 121 0.43 1.53 12.70
CA ASP A 121 1.40 1.27 13.76
C ASP A 121 0.66 0.98 15.07
N SER A 122 0.73 -0.25 15.56
CA SER A 122 0.00 -0.66 16.77
C SER A 122 0.58 -0.05 18.03
N ALA A 123 1.88 0.27 18.06
CA ALA A 123 2.51 0.88 19.22
C ALA A 123 2.00 2.31 19.47
N SER A 124 1.73 3.05 18.39
CA SER A 124 1.13 4.38 18.46
C SER A 124 -0.37 4.41 18.17
N ALA A 125 -0.98 3.27 17.84
CA ALA A 125 -2.37 3.13 17.40
C ALA A 125 -2.75 4.25 16.39
N THR A 126 -1.94 4.38 15.34
CA THR A 126 -2.03 5.49 14.38
C THR A 126 -1.86 4.96 12.97
N PHE A 127 -2.66 5.50 12.04
CA PHE A 127 -2.47 5.30 10.61
C PHE A 127 -1.56 6.39 10.03
N TYR A 128 -0.53 5.97 9.31
CA TYR A 128 0.35 6.83 8.53
C TYR A 128 0.17 6.54 7.04
N HIS A 129 -0.04 7.58 6.24
CA HIS A 129 -0.11 7.45 4.79
C HIS A 129 1.15 8.02 4.14
N PHE A 130 1.74 7.22 3.27
CA PHE A 130 2.95 7.54 2.53
C PHE A 130 2.62 7.60 1.04
N ASP A 131 2.66 8.81 0.48
CA ASP A 131 2.40 9.06 -0.92
C ASP A 131 3.60 9.70 -1.62
N SER A 132 4.10 9.06 -2.67
CA SER A 132 5.22 9.57 -3.48
C SER A 132 4.80 10.68 -4.45
N TYR A 133 3.52 11.03 -4.52
CA TYR A 133 2.96 12.01 -5.44
C TYR A 133 1.92 12.93 -4.78
N GLY A 134 2.40 13.82 -3.91
CA GLY A 134 1.63 14.96 -3.41
C GLY A 134 0.34 14.62 -2.65
N GLY A 135 0.26 13.45 -2.02
CA GLY A 135 -0.92 13.02 -1.26
C GLY A 135 -2.15 12.74 -2.13
N CYS A 136 -1.96 12.42 -3.42
CA CYS A 136 -3.05 12.12 -4.37
C CYS A 136 -4.04 11.07 -3.82
N ASN A 137 -3.53 10.09 -3.06
CA ASN A 137 -4.34 9.02 -2.46
C ASN A 137 -4.83 9.31 -1.05
N TYR A 138 -4.61 10.50 -0.46
CA TYR A 138 -5.00 10.79 0.92
C TYR A 138 -6.48 10.49 1.20
N ARG A 139 -7.37 10.80 0.25
CA ARG A 139 -8.81 10.50 0.38
C ARG A 139 -9.10 9.00 0.37
N ASN A 140 -8.40 8.23 -0.46
CA ASN A 140 -8.55 6.78 -0.55
C ASN A 140 -8.02 6.10 0.73
N ALA A 141 -6.84 6.52 1.18
CA ALA A 141 -6.23 6.07 2.43
C ALA A 141 -7.10 6.39 3.65
N THR A 142 -7.65 7.61 3.72
CA THR A 142 -8.59 8.01 4.76
C THR A 142 -9.86 7.17 4.77
N ARG A 143 -10.42 6.84 3.59
CA ARG A 143 -11.60 5.98 3.49
C ARG A 143 -11.29 4.57 4.00
N LEU A 144 -10.16 4.01 3.60
CA LEU A 144 -9.71 2.69 4.05
C LEU A 144 -9.50 2.65 5.58
N ALA A 145 -8.78 3.63 6.14
CA ALA A 145 -8.55 3.74 7.57
C ALA A 145 -9.86 3.78 8.40
N ARG A 146 -10.89 4.48 7.92
CA ARG A 146 -12.20 4.52 8.58
C ARG A 146 -12.88 3.15 8.65
N LYS A 147 -12.75 2.33 7.61
CA LYS A 147 -13.29 0.96 7.61
C LYS A 147 -12.55 0.07 8.61
N LEU A 148 -11.27 0.35 8.83
CA LEU A 148 -10.42 -0.40 9.76
C LEU A 148 -10.57 0.03 11.23
N GLU A 149 -11.15 1.20 11.54
CA GLU A 149 -11.22 1.76 12.92
C GLU A 149 -11.86 0.80 13.94
N ALA A 150 -12.82 -0.04 13.52
CA ALA A 150 -13.49 -1.00 14.41
C ALA A 150 -12.55 -2.12 14.90
N THR A 151 -11.61 -2.53 14.05
CA THR A 151 -10.64 -3.61 14.33
C THR A 151 -9.30 -3.07 14.81
N LEU A 152 -8.91 -1.89 14.31
CA LEU A 152 -7.66 -1.20 14.56
C LEU A 152 -7.97 0.19 15.16
N PRO A 153 -8.31 0.26 16.47
CA PRO A 153 -8.71 1.50 17.11
C PRO A 153 -7.55 2.49 17.16
N THR A 154 -7.84 3.78 16.98
CA THR A 154 -6.80 4.84 16.97
C THR A 154 -6.79 5.65 18.26
N THR A 155 -5.59 6.06 18.72
CA THR A 155 -5.43 6.86 19.96
C THR A 155 -5.35 8.36 19.72
N VAL A 156 -5.26 8.82 18.45
CA VAL A 156 -5.06 10.23 18.11
C VAL A 156 -6.13 11.13 18.77
N PRO A 157 -5.76 11.95 19.78
CA PRO A 157 -6.72 12.73 20.56
C PRO A 157 -7.31 13.91 19.79
N SER A 158 -8.56 14.26 20.11
CA SER A 158 -9.24 15.46 19.66
C SER A 158 -8.61 16.74 20.26
N SER A 159 -7.93 17.58 19.46
CA SER A 159 -7.64 19.02 19.72
C SER A 159 -6.49 19.47 18.80
N SER A 160 -6.24 20.73 18.45
CA SER A 160 -6.91 22.03 18.53
C SER A 160 -6.05 23.02 17.72
N LYS A 161 -6.71 23.97 17.06
CA LYS A 161 -6.17 25.22 16.47
C LYS A 161 -5.22 25.08 15.27
N ASP A 162 -5.86 25.26 14.10
CA ASP A 162 -5.25 25.85 12.92
C ASP A 162 -4.73 27.27 13.25
N GLN A 163 -3.49 27.56 12.86
CA GLN A 163 -3.07 28.90 12.50
C GLN A 163 -2.54 28.82 11.08
N THR A 164 -3.42 29.04 10.11
CA THR A 164 -3.02 29.56 8.80
C THR A 164 -3.78 30.86 8.56
N SER A 165 -3.00 31.91 8.36
CA SER A 165 -3.43 33.27 8.10
C SER A 165 -4.01 33.41 6.69
N ASP A 166 -5.15 34.11 6.66
CA ASP A 166 -5.65 34.98 5.60
C ASP A 166 -6.00 34.40 4.23
N SER A 167 -7.31 34.23 4.01
CA SER A 167 -8.02 34.87 2.88
C SER A 167 -9.52 34.96 3.17
N LYS A 168 -10.04 36.20 3.15
CA LYS A 168 -11.44 36.58 3.39
C LYS A 168 -12.40 35.97 2.36
N CYS A 169 -13.47 35.31 2.85
CA CYS A 169 -14.86 35.50 2.39
C CYS A 169 -15.82 34.67 3.27
N LYS A 170 -16.76 35.33 3.96
CA LYS A 170 -17.86 34.68 4.69
C LYS A 170 -19.08 34.51 3.78
N PRO A 171 -19.87 33.43 3.96
CA PRO A 171 -21.29 33.65 4.20
C PRO A 171 -21.83 32.87 5.41
N LYS A 172 -22.92 33.43 5.96
CA LYS A 172 -23.67 32.94 7.12
C LYS A 172 -24.58 31.78 6.72
N GLY A 173 -24.49 30.68 7.45
CA GLY A 173 -25.42 29.55 7.41
C GLY A 173 -25.11 28.64 8.59
N SER A 174 -25.99 28.62 9.59
CA SER A 174 -25.85 27.79 10.79
C SER A 174 -26.17 26.34 10.46
N HIS A 175 -25.20 25.64 9.89
CA HIS A 175 -25.07 24.21 10.02
C HIS A 175 -23.85 23.96 10.88
N THR A 176 -24.03 23.23 11.98
CA THR A 176 -22.94 22.77 12.83
C THR A 176 -22.05 21.87 11.97
N HIS A 177 -21.03 22.47 11.36
CA HIS A 177 -19.97 21.73 10.69
C HIS A 177 -19.25 20.88 11.75
N ARG A 178 -19.71 19.63 11.90
CA ARG A 178 -18.97 18.57 12.58
C ARG A 178 -17.64 18.47 11.87
N SER A 179 -16.60 19.05 12.48
CA SER A 179 -15.20 18.95 12.04
C SER A 179 -14.92 17.47 11.77
N LYS A 180 -14.70 17.12 10.50
CA LYS A 180 -14.51 15.72 10.09
C LYS A 180 -13.16 15.26 10.62
N ARG A 181 -13.17 14.23 11.48
CA ARG A 181 -12.02 13.48 11.99
C ARG A 181 -11.06 13.13 10.84
N GLN A 182 -9.76 13.35 11.04
CA GLN A 182 -8.70 12.86 10.15
C GLN A 182 -8.06 11.61 10.79
N PRO A 183 -8.47 10.39 10.40
CA PRO A 183 -7.95 9.16 10.98
C PRO A 183 -6.53 8.80 10.52
N VAL A 184 -5.93 9.61 9.64
CA VAL A 184 -4.67 9.31 8.95
C VAL A 184 -3.73 10.51 9.03
N VAL A 185 -2.49 10.26 9.47
CA VAL A 185 -1.37 11.21 9.41
C VAL A 185 -0.71 11.09 8.03
N GLU A 186 -0.69 12.17 7.26
CA GLU A 186 0.07 12.22 6.01
C GLU A 186 1.56 12.34 6.34
N ALA A 187 2.32 11.27 6.10
CA ALA A 187 3.74 11.23 6.39
C ALA A 187 4.55 11.97 5.31
N LYS A 188 5.69 12.54 5.72
CA LYS A 188 6.64 13.12 4.77
C LYS A 188 7.34 12.00 4.00
N SER A 189 6.88 11.76 2.78
CA SER A 189 7.43 10.73 1.89
C SER A 189 8.39 11.32 0.85
N PRO A 190 9.44 10.58 0.47
CA PRO A 190 10.23 10.88 -0.71
C PRO A 190 9.34 10.93 -1.96
N GLN A 191 9.47 11.99 -2.75
CA GLN A 191 8.61 12.23 -3.91
C GLN A 191 9.25 11.64 -5.17
N GLN A 192 8.45 10.93 -5.96
CA GLN A 192 8.89 10.43 -7.26
C GLN A 192 9.06 11.60 -8.24
N THR A 193 10.02 11.47 -9.15
CA THR A 193 10.27 12.47 -10.20
C THR A 193 9.70 12.05 -11.56
N ASN A 194 9.19 10.83 -11.67
CA ASN A 194 8.54 10.30 -12.87
C ASN A 194 7.15 9.73 -12.51
N GLY A 195 6.28 9.56 -13.50
CA GLY A 195 4.88 9.20 -13.25
C GLY A 195 4.60 7.72 -12.99
N TYR A 196 5.58 6.82 -13.17
CA TYR A 196 5.35 5.36 -13.21
C TYR A 196 6.09 4.59 -12.10
N HIS A 197 6.78 5.29 -11.19
CA HIS A 197 7.50 4.68 -10.07
C HIS A 197 6.70 4.61 -8.76
N CYS A 198 5.40 4.93 -8.77
CA CYS A 198 4.62 5.02 -7.53
C CYS A 198 4.63 3.70 -6.74
N ALA A 199 4.51 2.56 -7.44
CA ALA A 199 4.66 1.23 -6.85
C ALA A 199 6.09 0.96 -6.35
N ASP A 200 7.10 1.48 -7.06
CA ASP A 200 8.50 1.33 -6.66
C ASP A 200 8.77 2.01 -5.31
N TYR A 201 8.20 3.21 -5.11
CA TYR A 201 8.25 3.93 -3.84
C TYR A 201 7.38 3.29 -2.75
N LEU A 202 6.19 2.78 -3.09
CA LEU A 202 5.33 2.05 -2.16
C LEU A 202 6.07 0.86 -1.54
N LEU A 203 6.60 -0.03 -2.39
CA LEU A 203 7.28 -1.25 -1.97
C LEU A 203 8.58 -0.96 -1.23
N SER A 204 9.36 0.03 -1.70
CA SER A 204 10.60 0.44 -1.03
C SER A 204 10.35 1.09 0.33
N THR A 205 9.27 1.87 0.48
CA THR A 205 8.87 2.46 1.75
C THR A 205 8.40 1.38 2.73
N ALA A 206 7.57 0.43 2.28
CA ALA A 206 7.13 -0.69 3.11
C ALA A 206 8.31 -1.50 3.64
N ARG A 207 9.25 -1.88 2.77
CA ARG A 207 10.48 -2.60 3.15
C ARG A 207 11.32 -1.81 4.15
N ALA A 208 11.51 -0.52 3.91
CA ALA A 208 12.30 0.34 4.80
C ALA A 208 11.63 0.51 6.19
N LEU A 209 10.31 0.70 6.23
CA LEU A 209 9.57 0.80 7.49
C LEU A 209 9.66 -0.49 8.31
N ALA A 210 9.45 -1.65 7.67
CA ALA A 210 9.61 -2.94 8.33
C ALA A 210 11.03 -3.14 8.90
N GLN A 211 12.06 -2.81 8.11
CA GLN A 211 13.45 -2.84 8.56
C GLN A 211 13.72 -1.90 9.74
N THR A 212 13.29 -0.64 9.67
CA THR A 212 13.49 0.30 10.79
C THR A 212 12.71 -0.15 12.03
N ALA A 213 11.57 -0.81 11.85
CA ALA A 213 10.81 -1.35 12.96
C ALA A 213 11.51 -2.54 13.63
N THR A 214 12.24 -3.41 12.91
CA THR A 214 13.05 -4.46 13.56
C THR A 214 14.20 -3.85 14.37
N GLU A 215 14.68 -2.67 13.98
CA GLU A 215 15.67 -1.86 14.71
C GLU A 215 15.07 -1.03 15.87
N GLY A 216 13.77 -1.16 16.13
CA GLY A 216 13.07 -0.48 17.23
C GLY A 216 12.67 0.96 16.95
N ILE A 217 12.76 1.43 15.71
CA ILE A 217 12.36 2.78 15.30
C ILE A 217 10.86 2.79 14.99
N ALA A 218 10.13 3.74 15.59
CA ALA A 218 8.70 3.93 15.33
C ALA A 218 8.46 4.60 13.97
N VAL A 219 7.30 4.35 13.35
CA VAL A 219 6.96 4.87 12.01
C VAL A 219 7.07 6.39 11.91
N LYS A 220 6.62 7.10 12.95
CA LYS A 220 6.72 8.57 13.05
C LYS A 220 8.15 9.11 13.02
N ASP A 221 9.12 8.29 13.43
CA ASP A 221 10.53 8.66 13.59
C ASP A 221 11.39 8.18 12.40
N SER A 222 10.85 7.33 11.50
CA SER A 222 11.58 6.76 10.35
C SER A 222 11.85 7.76 9.21
N GLY A 223 11.39 9.01 9.29
CA GLY A 223 11.42 9.96 8.17
C GLY A 223 12.81 10.22 7.57
N LYS A 224 13.86 10.27 8.42
CA LYS A 224 15.24 10.45 7.96
C LYS A 224 15.71 9.26 7.12
N GLN A 225 15.53 8.05 7.65
CA GLN A 225 15.92 6.79 7.01
C GLN A 225 15.18 6.62 5.70
N LEU A 226 13.89 6.94 5.66
CA LEU A 226 13.11 6.90 4.43
C LEU A 226 13.67 7.86 3.37
N HIS A 227 13.98 9.11 3.74
CA HIS A 227 14.53 10.09 2.81
C HIS A 227 15.89 9.67 2.23
N GLU A 228 16.75 9.08 3.06
CA GLU A 228 18.09 8.64 2.65
C GLU A 228 18.05 7.37 1.77
N HIS A 229 17.18 6.40 2.08
CA HIS A 229 17.26 5.06 1.50
C HIS A 229 16.23 4.76 0.41
N VAL A 230 15.00 5.29 0.52
CA VAL A 230 13.89 4.93 -0.39
C VAL A 230 14.16 5.31 -1.84
N PRO A 231 14.71 6.51 -2.19
CA PRO A 231 14.95 6.84 -3.59
C PRO A 231 15.89 5.85 -4.29
N LYS A 232 16.97 5.44 -3.61
CA LYS A 232 17.90 4.45 -4.13
C LYS A 232 17.25 3.07 -4.23
N ALA A 233 16.56 2.63 -3.19
CA ALA A 233 15.84 1.36 -3.20
C ALA A 233 14.80 1.30 -4.33
N ALA A 234 14.01 2.36 -4.54
CA ALA A 234 13.01 2.44 -5.59
C ALA A 234 13.65 2.36 -6.98
N SER A 235 14.82 2.98 -7.19
CA SER A 235 15.55 2.87 -8.47
C SER A 235 16.04 1.45 -8.79
N GLN A 236 16.22 0.61 -7.78
CA GLN A 236 16.73 -0.76 -7.90
C GLN A 236 15.62 -1.82 -7.84
N LEU A 237 14.44 -1.45 -7.34
CA LEU A 237 13.38 -2.39 -6.96
C LEU A 237 12.97 -3.31 -8.10
N ARG A 238 12.80 -2.80 -9.32
CA ARG A 238 12.39 -3.65 -10.46
C ARG A 238 13.42 -4.73 -10.78
N GLY A 239 14.71 -4.41 -10.63
CA GLY A 239 15.78 -5.40 -10.73
C GLY A 239 15.75 -6.41 -9.58
N ASP A 240 15.42 -5.95 -8.37
CA ASP A 240 15.24 -6.82 -7.21
C ASP A 240 14.04 -7.78 -7.39
N LEU A 241 12.90 -7.29 -7.89
CA LEU A 241 11.71 -8.11 -8.19
C LEU A 241 12.07 -9.26 -9.13
N LEU A 242 12.75 -8.98 -10.24
CA LEU A 242 13.16 -10.01 -11.20
C LEU A 242 14.10 -11.04 -10.56
N LYS A 243 15.00 -10.62 -9.66
CA LYS A 243 15.87 -11.54 -8.91
C LYS A 243 15.08 -12.39 -7.94
N TRP A 244 14.12 -11.81 -7.21
CA TRP A 244 13.26 -12.53 -6.27
C TRP A 244 12.41 -13.58 -6.98
N ILE A 245 11.78 -13.22 -8.11
CA ILE A 245 10.99 -14.15 -8.94
C ILE A 245 11.86 -15.33 -9.37
N LYS A 246 13.05 -15.06 -9.92
CA LYS A 246 13.98 -16.11 -10.33
C LYS A 246 14.41 -17.00 -9.17
N ALA A 247 14.66 -16.42 -7.99
CA ALA A 247 15.01 -17.22 -6.81
C ALA A 247 13.87 -18.17 -6.42
N ILE A 248 12.61 -17.73 -6.50
CA ILE A 248 11.45 -18.58 -6.25
C ILE A 248 11.30 -19.67 -7.33
N GLU A 249 11.50 -19.35 -8.61
CA GLU A 249 11.54 -20.34 -9.70
C GLU A 249 12.55 -21.46 -9.42
N GLU A 250 13.77 -21.10 -9.04
CA GLU A 250 14.82 -22.05 -8.73
C GLU A 250 14.50 -22.89 -7.49
N GLU A 251 13.86 -22.32 -6.47
CA GLU A 251 13.41 -23.05 -5.28
C GLU A 251 12.32 -24.08 -5.61
N MET A 252 11.34 -23.72 -6.44
CA MET A 252 10.25 -24.61 -6.83
C MET A 252 10.74 -25.74 -7.73
N SER A 253 11.65 -25.44 -8.67
CA SER A 253 12.26 -26.47 -9.52
C SER A 253 13.07 -27.50 -8.74
N LYS A 254 13.60 -27.17 -7.56
CA LYS A 254 14.34 -28.11 -6.69
C LYS A 254 13.43 -28.98 -5.83
N LYS A 255 12.17 -28.59 -5.64
CA LYS A 255 11.17 -29.35 -4.86
C LYS A 255 10.34 -30.31 -5.70
N SER A 256 10.34 -30.13 -7.03
CA SER A 256 9.76 -31.05 -8.02
C SER A 256 10.71 -32.18 -8.37
#